data_AF-A0A959I7A6-F1
#
_entry.id   AF-A0A959I7A6-F1
#
_cell.length_a   1.000
_cell.length_b   1.000
_cell.length_c   1.000
_cell.angle_alpha   90.00
_cell.angle_beta   90.00
_cell.angle_gamma   90.00
#
_symmetry.space_group_name_H-M   'P 1'
#
loop_
_entity.id
_entity.type
_entity.pdbx_description
1 polymer ?
#
loop_
_entity_poly.entity_id
_entity_poly.type
_entity_poly.pdbx_seq_one_letter_code
_entity_poly.pdbx_strand_id
1 'polypeptide(L)'
;QRFLEKCAVESYRTRLRKQLAPAVDAAIRAFLEADWLTLTEQFRSISRLQWELFAEMIPEPVSSHWEAGLYGGTEVYKLCGAGGGGFLLGLTADLGQALDRHRQDRCLVAYRYQLEGLDQ
;
A
#
# COMPACT_ATOMS: atom_id res chain seq x y z
N GLN A 1 7.05 12.83 15.59
CA GLN A 1 8.46 13.28 15.73
C GLN A 1 9.42 12.38 14.92
N ARG A 2 9.34 11.05 15.08
CA ARG A 2 10.21 10.04 14.42
C ARG A 2 10.33 10.10 12.88
N PHE A 3 9.26 10.43 12.15
CA PHE A 3 9.35 10.63 10.69
C PHE A 3 10.23 11.84 10.30
N LEU A 4 10.10 12.97 11.01
CA LEU A 4 10.89 14.17 10.73
C LEU A 4 12.38 13.94 11.00
N GLU A 5 12.69 13.15 12.03
CA GLU A 5 14.06 12.72 12.35
C GLU A 5 14.64 11.84 11.24
N LYS A 6 13.88 10.86 10.72
CA LYS A 6 14.32 10.06 9.56
C LYS A 6 14.52 10.92 8.32
N CYS A 7 13.68 11.94 8.11
CA CYS A 7 13.84 12.92 7.04
C CYS A 7 15.07 13.83 7.20
N ALA A 8 15.74 13.87 8.35
CA ALA A 8 17.04 14.54 8.46
C ALA A 8 18.17 13.71 7.82
N VAL A 9 17.95 12.40 7.60
CA VAL A 9 18.92 11.50 6.98
C VAL A 9 18.81 11.58 5.45
N GLU A 10 19.91 11.95 4.79
CA GLU A 10 19.91 12.19 3.33
C GLU A 10 19.58 10.92 2.53
N SER A 11 20.04 9.74 2.98
CA SER A 11 19.71 8.47 2.33
C SER A 11 18.20 8.20 2.35
N TYR A 12 17.55 8.45 3.48
CA TYR A 12 16.10 8.32 3.63
C TYR A 12 15.34 9.28 2.70
N ARG A 13 15.73 10.56 2.70
CA ARG A 13 15.17 11.57 1.78
C ARG A 13 15.37 11.21 0.31
N THR A 14 16.54 10.69 -0.03
CA THR A 14 16.86 10.29 -1.39
C THR A 14 15.94 9.16 -1.83
N ARG A 15 15.70 8.17 -0.97
CA ARG A 15 14.74 7.09 -1.27
C ARG A 15 13.32 7.62 -1.45
N LEU A 16 12.86 8.54 -0.59
CA LEU A 16 11.54 9.17 -0.75
C LEU A 16 11.42 9.89 -2.10
N ARG A 17 12.40 10.72 -2.47
CA ARG A 17 12.36 11.54 -3.68
C ARG A 17 12.61 10.76 -4.97
N LYS A 18 13.49 9.75 -4.94
CA LYS A 18 13.92 9.03 -6.15
C LYS A 18 13.23 7.69 -6.34
N GLN A 19 12.55 7.15 -5.33
CA GLN A 19 11.86 5.87 -5.42
C GLN A 19 10.37 6.01 -5.12
N LEU A 20 10.01 6.51 -3.93
CA LEU A 20 8.61 6.53 -3.51
C LEU A 20 7.77 7.53 -4.32
N ALA A 21 8.21 8.78 -4.45
CA ALA A 21 7.46 9.79 -5.19
C ALA A 21 7.26 9.42 -6.67
N PRO A 22 8.29 8.97 -7.42
CA PRO A 22 8.10 8.50 -8.79
C PRO A 22 7.15 7.32 -8.92
N ALA A 23 7.19 6.35 -7.98
CA ALA A 23 6.26 5.22 -8.00
C ALA A 23 4.80 5.68 -7.77
N VAL A 24 4.59 6.65 -6.87
CA VAL A 24 3.27 7.28 -6.66
C VAL A 24 2.82 8.02 -7.92
N ASP A 25 3.69 8.82 -8.55
CA ASP A 25 3.34 9.55 -9.78
C ASP A 25 2.98 8.59 -10.93
N ALA A 26 3.72 7.49 -11.06
CA ALA A 26 3.44 6.45 -12.05
C ALA A 26 2.11 5.74 -11.78
N ALA A 27 1.82 5.39 -10.51
CA ALA A 27 0.53 4.83 -10.12
C ALA A 27 -0.64 5.77 -10.43
N ILE A 28 -0.47 7.08 -10.20
CA ILE A 28 -1.50 8.08 -10.52
C ILE A 28 -1.75 8.14 -12.03
N ARG A 29 -0.70 8.19 -12.85
CA ARG A 29 -0.85 8.20 -14.33
C ARG A 29 -1.53 6.93 -14.83
N ALA A 30 -1.06 5.77 -14.37
CA ALA A 30 -1.64 4.48 -14.73
C ALA A 30 -3.14 4.40 -14.38
N PHE A 31 -3.53 4.90 -13.19
CA PHE A 31 -4.94 4.98 -12.82
C PHE A 31 -5.76 5.89 -13.75
N LEU A 32 -5.24 7.08 -14.11
CA LEU A 32 -5.91 8.02 -15.02
C LEU A 32 -6.05 7.47 -16.45
N GLU A 33 -5.10 6.64 -16.87
CA GLU A 33 -5.06 6.01 -18.20
C GLU A 33 -5.76 4.64 -18.23
N ALA A 34 -6.33 4.19 -17.11
CA ALA A 34 -6.88 2.84 -16.93
C ALA A 34 -5.89 1.70 -17.22
N ASP A 35 -4.58 1.94 -17.06
CA ASP A 35 -3.54 0.93 -17.12
C ASP A 35 -3.45 0.18 -15.78
N TRP A 36 -4.27 -0.86 -15.65
CA TRP A 36 -4.39 -1.61 -14.39
C TRP A 36 -3.17 -2.47 -14.07
N LEU A 37 -2.42 -2.92 -15.09
CA LEU A 37 -1.20 -3.70 -14.90
C LEU A 37 -0.13 -2.82 -14.26
N THR A 38 0.17 -1.68 -14.88
CA THR A 38 1.15 -0.72 -14.34
C THR A 38 0.69 -0.20 -12.98
N LEU A 39 -0.61 0.09 -12.79
CA LEU A 39 -1.13 0.49 -11.49
C LEU A 39 -0.81 -0.56 -10.42
N THR A 40 -1.06 -1.84 -10.69
CA THR A 40 -0.84 -2.94 -9.75
C THR A 40 0.65 -3.09 -9.42
N GLU A 41 1.53 -3.00 -10.42
CA GLU A 41 2.98 -3.05 -10.23
C GLU A 41 3.49 -1.88 -9.38
N GLN A 42 3.06 -0.66 -9.68
CA GLN A 42 3.46 0.52 -8.92
C GLN A 42 2.88 0.50 -7.50
N PHE A 43 1.67 -0.03 -7.31
CA PHE A 43 1.08 -0.21 -5.98
C PHE A 43 1.90 -1.18 -5.12
N ARG A 44 2.39 -2.29 -5.70
CA ARG A 44 3.34 -3.22 -5.03
C ARG A 44 4.66 -2.54 -4.68
N SER A 45 5.20 -1.73 -5.60
CA SER A 45 6.42 -0.95 -5.34
C SER A 45 6.24 0.03 -4.17
N ILE A 46 5.13 0.77 -4.16
CA ILE A 46 4.76 1.67 -3.07
C ILE A 46 4.63 0.90 -1.76
N SER A 47 3.91 -0.23 -1.77
CA SER A 47 3.71 -1.10 -0.59
C SER A 47 5.03 -1.53 0.03
N ARG A 48 5.97 -1.99 -0.81
CA ARG A 48 7.31 -2.40 -0.37
C ARG A 48 8.12 -1.23 0.18
N LEU A 49 8.14 -0.09 -0.52
CA LEU A 49 8.85 1.10 -0.06
C LEU A 49 8.28 1.59 1.27
N GLN A 50 6.98 1.51 1.46
CA GLN A 50 6.34 1.89 2.71
C GLN A 50 6.63 0.91 3.84
N TRP A 51 6.69 -0.39 3.56
CA TRP A 51 7.18 -1.38 4.53
C TRP A 51 8.61 -1.04 4.99
N GLU A 52 9.52 -0.79 4.05
CA GLU A 52 10.92 -0.51 4.38
C GLU A 52 11.14 0.86 5.08
N LEU A 53 10.38 1.89 4.71
CA LEU A 53 10.59 3.26 5.19
C LEU A 53 9.68 3.65 6.36
N PHE A 54 8.53 2.98 6.49
CA PHE A 54 7.45 3.33 7.43
C PHE A 54 6.91 2.13 8.21
N ALA A 55 7.67 1.04 8.39
CA ALA A 55 7.26 -0.12 9.19
C ALA A 55 6.59 0.25 10.53
N GLU A 56 7.12 1.26 11.23
CA GLU A 56 6.61 1.76 12.51
C GLU A 56 5.22 2.42 12.44
N MET A 57 4.75 2.74 11.23
CA MET A 57 3.43 3.33 10.98
C MET A 57 2.42 2.28 10.50
N ILE A 58 2.85 1.03 10.31
CA ILE A 58 1.99 -0.07 9.89
C ILE A 58 1.40 -0.72 11.16
N PRO A 59 0.07 -0.79 11.31
CA PRO A 59 -0.55 -1.42 12.46
C PRO A 59 -0.21 -2.91 12.55
N GLU A 60 0.10 -3.37 13.76
CA GLU A 60 0.46 -4.76 14.05
C GLU A 60 -0.55 -5.80 13.51
N PRO A 61 -1.89 -5.61 13.62
CA PRO A 61 -2.85 -6.59 13.11
C PRO A 61 -2.78 -6.83 11.60
N VAL A 62 -2.25 -5.89 10.83
CA VAL A 62 -2.15 -5.99 9.36
C VAL A 62 -0.71 -6.24 8.91
N SER A 63 0.27 -6.13 9.80
CA SER A 63 1.70 -6.24 9.49
C SER A 63 2.07 -7.58 8.84
N SER A 64 1.51 -8.70 9.34
CA SER A 64 1.74 -10.04 8.79
C SER A 64 1.16 -10.20 7.38
N HIS A 65 -0.07 -9.71 7.17
CA HIS A 65 -0.75 -9.74 5.87
C HIS A 65 -0.05 -8.85 4.84
N TRP A 66 0.43 -7.70 5.29
CA TRP A 66 1.22 -6.79 4.49
C TRP A 66 2.50 -7.47 4.01
N GLU A 67 3.27 -8.07 4.91
CA GLU A 67 4.50 -8.76 4.58
C GLU A 67 4.24 -9.93 3.60
N ALA A 68 3.22 -10.75 3.85
CA ALA A 68 2.83 -11.83 2.94
C ALA A 68 2.50 -11.30 1.52
N GLY A 69 1.85 -10.15 1.42
CA GLY A 69 1.55 -9.47 0.16
C GLY A 69 2.79 -9.10 -0.67
N LEU A 70 3.91 -8.78 -0.01
CA LEU A 70 5.18 -8.47 -0.66
C LEU A 70 5.84 -9.71 -1.29
N TYR A 71 5.53 -10.91 -0.79
CA TYR A 71 6.13 -12.18 -1.20
C TYR A 71 5.19 -13.07 -2.03
N GLY A 72 4.23 -12.46 -2.74
CA GLY A 72 3.33 -13.17 -3.65
C GLY A 72 1.94 -13.45 -3.08
N GLY A 73 1.58 -12.83 -1.95
CA GLY A 73 0.21 -12.82 -1.45
C GLY A 73 -0.78 -12.17 -2.43
N THR A 74 -2.05 -12.50 -2.22
CA THR A 74 -3.20 -12.01 -3.01
C THR A 74 -3.57 -10.56 -2.69
N GLU A 75 -3.05 -10.02 -1.58
CA GLU A 75 -3.34 -8.69 -1.08
C GLU A 75 -2.08 -7.83 -1.07
N VAL A 76 -2.23 -6.55 -1.36
CA VAL A 76 -1.17 -5.55 -1.28
C VAL A 76 -1.75 -4.32 -0.60
N TYR A 77 -1.01 -3.73 0.32
CA TYR A 77 -1.50 -2.61 1.12
C TYR A 77 -0.65 -1.36 0.92
N LYS A 78 -1.26 -0.19 1.10
CA LYS A 78 -0.55 1.07 1.28
C LYS A 78 -1.19 1.90 2.39
N LEU A 79 -0.36 2.69 3.07
CA LEU A 79 -0.79 3.70 4.01
C LEU A 79 -1.57 4.76 3.23
N CYS A 80 -2.70 5.20 3.78
CA CYS A 80 -3.47 6.32 3.23
C CYS A 80 -3.50 7.50 4.20
N GLY A 81 -3.45 8.72 3.65
CA GLY A 81 -3.32 9.96 4.43
C GLY A 81 -1.93 10.20 5.02
N ALA A 82 -1.86 11.05 6.05
CA ALA A 82 -0.60 11.41 6.73
C ALA A 82 -0.04 10.32 7.66
N GLY A 83 -0.68 9.13 7.69
CA GLY A 83 -0.22 7.96 8.45
C GLY A 83 -0.48 8.00 9.98
N GLY A 84 -1.46 8.80 10.43
CA GLY A 84 -1.91 8.83 11.83
C GLY A 84 -3.41 8.53 12.05
N GLY A 85 -4.15 8.23 10.97
CA GLY A 85 -5.62 8.23 10.96
C GLY A 85 -6.30 6.86 10.97
N GLY A 86 -5.56 5.76 11.07
CA GLY A 86 -6.13 4.41 11.26
C GLY A 86 -6.73 3.73 10.03
N PHE A 87 -6.52 4.28 8.82
CA PHE A 87 -6.98 3.66 7.58
C PHE A 87 -5.79 3.16 6.73
N LEU A 88 -6.02 2.04 6.05
CA LEU A 88 -5.15 1.46 5.04
C LEU A 88 -5.94 1.33 3.74
N LEU A 89 -5.24 1.36 2.61
CA LEU A 89 -5.82 1.02 1.32
C LEU A 89 -5.26 -0.34 0.88
N GLY A 90 -6.14 -1.32 0.69
CA GLY A 90 -5.79 -2.64 0.18
C GLY A 90 -6.22 -2.82 -1.27
N LEU A 91 -5.39 -3.51 -2.05
CA LEU A 91 -5.70 -4.06 -3.37
C LEU A 91 -5.68 -5.58 -3.25
N THR A 92 -6.71 -6.26 -3.72
CA THR A 92 -6.80 -7.73 -3.68
C THR A 92 -7.42 -8.27 -4.96
N ALA A 93 -6.93 -9.43 -5.41
CA ALA A 93 -7.56 -10.23 -6.46
C ALA A 93 -8.67 -11.15 -5.92
N ASP A 94 -8.72 -11.37 -4.60
CA ASP A 94 -9.72 -12.19 -3.93
C ASP A 94 -10.35 -11.38 -2.80
N LEU A 95 -11.49 -10.74 -3.10
CA LEU A 95 -12.21 -9.93 -2.14
C LEU A 95 -12.79 -10.77 -0.99
N GLY A 96 -13.28 -11.98 -1.27
CA GLY A 96 -13.91 -12.83 -0.25
C GLY A 96 -12.91 -13.20 0.83
N GLN A 97 -11.75 -13.69 0.40
CA GLN A 97 -10.64 -14.05 1.29
C GLN A 97 -10.14 -12.85 2.11
N ALA A 98 -10.03 -11.66 1.49
CA ALA A 98 -9.59 -10.46 2.20
C ALA A 98 -10.59 -9.99 3.26
N LEU A 99 -11.89 -10.03 2.96
CA LEU A 99 -12.94 -9.67 3.92
C LEU A 99 -12.95 -10.61 5.13
N ASP A 100 -12.79 -11.92 4.90
CA ASP A 100 -12.78 -12.92 5.96
C ASP A 100 -11.57 -12.73 6.89
N ARG A 101 -10.37 -12.48 6.34
CA ARG A 101 -9.16 -12.18 7.13
C ARG A 101 -9.33 -10.91 7.95
N HIS A 102 -9.70 -9.80 7.31
CA HIS A 102 -9.85 -8.51 8.00
C HIS A 102 -10.87 -8.55 9.13
N ARG A 103 -11.91 -9.38 9.00
CA ARG A 103 -12.86 -9.63 10.08
C ARG A 103 -12.20 -10.32 11.28
N GLN A 104 -11.30 -11.27 11.05
CA GLN A 104 -10.53 -11.96 12.10
C GLN A 104 -9.57 -10.99 12.80
N ASP A 105 -8.92 -10.11 12.04
CA ASP A 105 -7.98 -9.10 12.56
C ASP A 105 -8.65 -7.89 13.24
N ARG A 106 -9.99 -7.88 13.29
CA ARG A 106 -10.81 -6.77 13.78
C ARG A 106 -10.56 -5.46 13.00
N CYS A 107 -10.22 -5.58 11.72
CA CYS A 107 -10.12 -4.46 10.79
C CYS A 107 -11.50 -4.16 10.17
N LEU A 108 -11.95 -2.91 10.28
CA LEU A 108 -13.20 -2.47 9.65
C LEU A 108 -12.94 -2.10 8.18
N VAL A 109 -13.67 -2.75 7.28
CA VAL A 109 -13.70 -2.33 5.87
C VAL A 109 -14.70 -1.18 5.71
N ALA A 110 -14.17 0.04 5.65
CA ALA A 110 -14.98 1.25 5.57
C ALA A 110 -15.55 1.51 4.16
N TYR A 111 -14.83 1.10 3.12
CA TYR A 111 -15.22 1.28 1.73
C TYR A 111 -14.63 0.16 0.86
N ARG A 112 -15.36 -0.24 -0.19
CA ARG A 112 -14.90 -1.19 -1.20
C ARG A 112 -15.28 -0.69 -2.58
N TYR A 113 -14.40 -0.93 -3.54
CA TYR A 113 -14.64 -0.64 -4.95
C TYR A 113 -14.07 -1.78 -5.78
N GLN A 114 -14.83 -2.25 -6.76
CA GLN A 114 -14.40 -3.26 -7.70
C GLN A 114 -14.11 -2.56 -9.03
N LEU A 115 -12.87 -2.72 -9.52
CA LEU A 115 -12.51 -2.22 -10.83
C LEU A 115 -13.18 -3.12 -11.88
N GLU A 116 -14.10 -2.56 -12.64
CA GLU A 116 -14.72 -3.25 -13.78
C GLU A 116 -13.73 -3.25 -14.96
N GLY A 117 -13.60 -4.38 -15.66
CA GLY A 117 -12.77 -4.50 -16.87
C GLY A 117 -11.36 -5.07 -16.69
N LEU A 118 -11.06 -5.71 -15.55
CA LEU A 118 -9.79 -6.42 -15.31
C LEU A 118 -9.74 -7.85 -15.89
N ASP A 119 -10.84 -8.34 -16.48
CA ASP A 119 -10.95 -9.68 -17.08
C ASP A 119 -10.50 -9.73 -18.56
N GLN A 120 -9.76 -8.72 -19.05
CA GLN A 120 -9.25 -8.65 -20.43
C GLN A 120 -7.75 -8.94 -20.52
#